data_AF-A0A9E3P3D9-F1
#
_entry.id   AF-A0A9E3P3D9-F1
#
_cell.length_a   1.000
_cell.length_b   1.000
_cell.length_c   1.000
_cell.angle_alpha   90.00
_cell.angle_beta   90.00
_cell.angle_gamma   90.00
#
_symmetry.space_group_name_H-M   'P 1'
#
loop_
_entity.id
_entity.type
_entity.pdbx_description
1 polymer ?
#
loop_
_entity_poly.entity_id
_entity_poly.type
_entity_poly.pdbx_seq_one_letter_code
_entity_poly.pdbx_strand_id
1 'polypeptide(L)'
;MARIDGELSVSDLVRVTGLEAARVEQLVSKLAFEGAVDLAEPPKMPAPVPGIDDGGTTSMADLAAALGMDPSAFAAAEGAPAPAPPKPRPRVQIRRRAEAPPLPPEPVAELEPLPELEPLPELEEVEDAPDESGTQPVALAAGDELEEVVGEDTEQAGEETESPGAPDEKEDEVSRAAAERNYRQVYEKRWHELTVDQRVAGARAAKGADLLALCFDADPRVIGAILENAGCGLDHVRLIAFHHRTGTGLEVMARRQDWLRDLLVERRLLRNPMIGEVVLGRVMGPKRLFPTYKIAIDRDIPELSRIKCRGFIRQKWQTAPSEERADLVLRTEGRCLIIMSGCTFDAKTTAIMCGRPINSVMFVQSIAKFGSSPPSLLAHLMKQPFVRKSPPLKKMLLAHPNMPGDVKRSV
;
A
#
# COMPACT_ATOMS: atom_id res chain seq x y z
N MET A 1 30.83 -4.60 3.72
CA MET A 1 30.49 -3.73 2.57
C MET A 1 31.54 -3.99 1.50
N ALA A 2 31.17 -4.59 0.38
CA ALA A 2 32.07 -4.71 -0.76
C ALA A 2 32.00 -3.38 -1.53
N ARG A 3 33.02 -2.52 -1.37
CA ARG A 3 33.22 -1.38 -2.28
C ARG A 3 33.86 -1.96 -3.53
N ILE A 4 33.14 -1.90 -4.65
CA ILE A 4 33.70 -2.16 -5.96
C ILE A 4 34.43 -0.85 -6.32
N ASP A 5 35.68 -0.74 -5.92
CA ASP A 5 36.52 0.39 -6.29
C ASP A 5 37.06 0.15 -7.71
N GLY A 6 36.43 0.80 -8.68
CA GLY A 6 36.86 0.78 -10.08
C GLY A 6 36.07 1.80 -10.91
N GLU A 7 36.77 2.55 -11.77
CA GLU A 7 36.14 3.41 -12.76
C GLU A 7 35.56 2.54 -13.87
N LEU A 8 34.23 2.50 -13.99
CA LEU A 8 33.52 1.78 -15.04
C LEU A 8 32.86 2.79 -15.98
N SER A 9 33.15 2.68 -17.27
CA SER A 9 32.46 3.49 -18.28
C SER A 9 31.02 3.00 -18.48
N VAL A 10 30.15 3.88 -18.99
CA VAL A 10 28.76 3.50 -19.35
C VAL A 10 28.75 2.32 -20.33
N SER A 11 29.71 2.27 -21.25
CA SER A 11 29.89 1.17 -22.20
C SER A 11 30.19 -0.17 -21.53
N ASP A 12 30.97 -0.17 -20.44
CA ASP A 12 31.28 -1.37 -19.67
C ASP A 12 30.05 -1.84 -18.89
N LEU A 13 29.29 -0.91 -18.31
CA LEU A 13 28.03 -1.21 -17.63
C LEU A 13 27.01 -1.82 -18.59
N VAL A 14 26.91 -1.33 -19.83
CA VAL A 14 26.06 -1.93 -20.88
C VAL A 14 26.49 -3.36 -21.19
N ARG A 15 27.80 -3.61 -21.34
CA ARG A 15 28.33 -4.97 -21.61
C ARG A 15 28.07 -5.95 -20.47
N VAL A 16 28.19 -5.50 -19.22
CA VAL A 16 28.00 -6.36 -18.04
C VAL A 16 26.52 -6.60 -17.75
N THR A 17 25.67 -5.59 -17.89
CA THR A 17 24.25 -5.67 -17.51
C THR A 17 23.34 -6.15 -18.64
N GLY A 18 23.77 -5.99 -19.90
CA GLY A 18 22.94 -6.25 -21.08
C GLY A 18 21.78 -5.26 -21.26
N LEU A 19 21.79 -4.14 -20.52
CA LEU A 19 20.79 -3.08 -20.64
C LEU A 19 21.15 -2.13 -21.79
N GLU A 20 20.13 -1.49 -22.38
CA GLU A 20 20.30 -0.46 -23.40
C GLU A 20 21.05 0.77 -22.83
N ALA A 21 21.94 1.37 -23.61
CA ALA A 21 22.80 2.47 -23.17
C ALA A 21 22.01 3.65 -22.57
N ALA A 22 20.94 4.09 -23.24
CA ALA A 22 20.08 5.16 -22.75
C ALA A 22 19.46 4.85 -21.37
N ARG A 23 19.16 3.57 -21.11
CA ARG A 23 18.62 3.14 -19.81
C ARG A 23 19.68 3.12 -18.73
N VAL A 24 20.91 2.72 -19.06
CA VAL A 24 22.05 2.74 -18.14
C VAL A 24 22.38 4.18 -17.76
N GLU A 25 22.41 5.11 -18.71
CA GLU A 25 22.64 6.54 -18.44
C GLU A 25 21.59 7.13 -17.49
N GLN A 26 20.29 6.86 -17.74
CA GLN A 26 19.22 7.31 -16.84
C GLN A 26 19.39 6.78 -15.41
N LEU A 27 19.80 5.52 -15.25
CA LEU A 27 20.02 4.92 -13.94
C LEU A 27 21.24 5.52 -13.25
N VAL A 28 22.34 5.73 -13.98
CA VAL A 28 23.57 6.35 -13.45
C VAL A 28 23.32 7.80 -13.05
N SER A 29 22.61 8.60 -13.86
CA SER A 29 22.23 9.98 -13.51
C SER A 29 21.33 10.02 -12.27
N LYS A 30 20.38 9.08 -12.15
CA LYS A 30 19.52 8.99 -10.97
C LYS A 30 20.30 8.62 -9.71
N LEU A 31 21.22 7.67 -9.81
CA LEU A 31 22.09 7.26 -8.70
C LEU A 31 23.07 8.38 -8.30
N ALA A 32 23.58 9.14 -9.26
CA ALA A 32 24.41 10.31 -9.00
C ALA A 32 23.62 11.41 -8.28
N PHE A 33 22.38 11.67 -8.70
CA PHE A 33 21.47 12.60 -8.03
C PHE A 33 21.17 12.17 -6.58
N GLU A 34 21.04 10.87 -6.33
CA GLU A 34 20.87 10.30 -4.99
C GLU A 34 22.18 10.24 -4.18
N GLY A 35 23.31 10.67 -4.74
CA GLY A 35 24.63 10.68 -4.10
C GLY A 35 25.22 9.28 -3.90
N ALA A 36 24.72 8.29 -4.64
CA ALA A 36 25.20 6.91 -4.59
C ALA A 36 26.42 6.65 -5.49
N VAL A 37 26.64 7.51 -6.50
CA VAL A 37 27.75 7.44 -7.46
C VAL A 37 28.31 8.84 -7.69
N ASP A 38 29.63 9.01 -7.57
CA ASP A 38 30.31 10.25 -7.94
C ASP A 38 30.64 10.23 -9.43
N LEU A 39 30.15 11.22 -10.17
CA LEU A 39 30.50 11.40 -11.59
C LEU A 39 31.78 12.24 -11.66
N ALA A 40 32.79 11.73 -12.35
CA ALA A 40 34.00 12.51 -12.63
C ALA A 40 33.63 13.77 -13.44
N GLU A 41 34.14 14.92 -13.01
CA GLU A 41 33.90 16.20 -13.65
C GLU A 41 34.42 16.15 -15.10
N PRO A 42 33.61 16.52 -16.11
CA PRO A 42 34.02 16.40 -17.51
C PRO A 42 35.31 17.21 -17.76
N PRO A 43 36.26 16.69 -18.55
CA PRO A 43 37.49 17.40 -18.85
C PRO A 43 37.17 18.77 -19.47
N LYS A 44 37.66 19.82 -18.82
CA LYS A 44 37.49 21.22 -19.22
C LYS A 44 37.91 21.37 -20.68
N MET A 45 36.95 21.58 -21.58
CA MET A 45 37.25 21.80 -23.00
C MET A 45 38.13 23.06 -23.15
N PRO A 46 39.15 23.04 -24.03
CA PRO A 46 39.96 24.22 -24.29
C PRO A 46 39.07 25.35 -24.83
N ALA A 47 39.33 26.57 -24.35
CA ALA A 47 38.58 27.76 -24.72
C ALA A 47 38.53 27.96 -26.25
N PRO A 48 37.41 28.46 -26.79
CA PRO A 48 37.26 28.67 -28.23
C PRO A 48 38.32 29.66 -28.72
N VAL A 49 38.96 29.30 -29.83
CA VAL A 49 39.91 30.16 -30.54
C VAL A 49 39.13 31.34 -31.13
N PRO A 50 39.52 32.61 -30.88
CA PRO A 50 38.81 33.76 -31.42
C PRO A 50 39.03 33.86 -32.93
N GLY A 51 37.96 33.99 -33.72
CA GLY A 51 38.05 34.38 -35.13
C GLY A 51 37.30 33.53 -36.16
N ILE A 52 36.24 32.81 -35.78
CA ILE A 52 35.33 32.17 -36.75
C ILE A 52 33.99 32.89 -36.65
N ASP A 53 33.73 33.72 -37.65
CA ASP A 53 32.56 34.58 -37.77
C ASP A 53 31.32 33.74 -38.13
N ASP A 54 30.27 33.89 -37.34
CA ASP A 54 28.94 33.30 -37.55
C ASP A 54 28.24 34.01 -38.73
N GLY A 55 28.16 33.35 -39.88
CA GLY A 55 27.47 33.97 -41.02
C GLY A 55 27.50 33.22 -42.34
N GLY A 56 27.15 31.94 -42.36
CA GLY A 56 26.91 31.25 -43.62
C GLY A 56 26.53 29.78 -43.43
N THR A 57 25.41 29.37 -44.01
CA THR A 57 24.97 27.97 -44.08
C THR A 57 26.01 27.14 -44.82
N THR A 58 26.96 26.55 -44.09
CA THR A 58 27.89 25.58 -44.65
C THR A 58 27.11 24.31 -44.98
N SER A 59 27.03 24.02 -46.28
CA SER A 59 26.45 22.80 -46.80
C SER A 59 27.19 21.60 -46.22
N MET A 60 26.47 20.52 -45.87
CA MET A 60 27.05 19.27 -45.37
C MET A 60 28.16 18.71 -46.28
N ALA A 61 28.15 19.06 -47.57
CA ALA A 61 29.18 18.68 -48.52
C ALA A 61 30.56 19.30 -48.23
N ASP A 62 30.60 20.54 -47.71
CA ASP A 62 31.86 21.22 -47.38
C ASP A 62 32.48 20.66 -46.09
N LEU A 63 31.65 20.18 -45.15
CA LEU A 63 32.11 19.51 -43.93
C LEU A 63 32.76 18.15 -44.24
N ALA A 64 32.21 17.39 -45.20
CA ALA A 64 32.78 16.11 -45.63
C ALA A 64 34.13 16.29 -46.35
N ALA A 65 34.26 17.34 -47.16
CA ALA A 65 35.52 17.69 -47.81
C ALA A 65 36.61 18.11 -46.81
N ALA A 66 36.26 18.89 -45.78
CA ALA A 66 37.19 19.31 -44.72
C ALA A 66 37.71 18.14 -43.87
N LEU A 67 36.95 17.04 -43.79
CA LEU A 67 37.35 15.80 -43.10
C LEU A 67 38.07 14.79 -44.01
N GLY A 68 38.33 15.15 -45.27
CA GLY A 68 39.03 14.28 -46.23
C GLY A 68 38.25 13.02 -46.61
N MET A 69 36.92 13.02 -46.50
CA MET A 69 36.07 11.87 -46.81
C MET A 69 35.47 12.02 -48.22
N ASP A 70 35.58 10.97 -49.03
CA ASP A 70 35.04 10.93 -50.40
C ASP A 70 33.49 10.85 -50.38
N PRO A 71 32.77 11.88 -50.87
CA PRO A 71 31.30 11.92 -50.81
C PRO A 71 30.62 10.92 -51.75
N SER A 72 31.35 10.25 -52.64
CA SER A 72 30.79 9.25 -53.57
C SER A 72 30.45 7.90 -52.90
N ALA A 73 30.94 7.65 -51.67
CA ALA A 73 30.72 6.39 -50.97
C ALA A 73 29.27 6.16 -50.47
N PHE A 74 28.43 7.21 -50.45
CA PHE A 74 27.06 7.13 -49.92
C PHE A 74 25.97 6.97 -50.98
N ALA A 75 26.31 7.02 -52.27
CA ALA A 75 25.32 6.98 -53.36
C ALA A 75 25.05 5.57 -53.94
N ALA A 76 25.70 4.52 -53.45
CA ALA A 76 25.71 3.20 -54.12
C ALA A 76 25.27 1.99 -53.26
N ALA A 77 24.32 2.17 -52.33
CA ALA A 77 23.83 1.07 -51.48
C ALA A 77 22.31 0.86 -51.53
N GLU A 78 21.69 0.95 -52.72
CA GLU A 78 20.40 0.30 -52.98
C GLU A 78 20.66 -1.12 -53.48
N GLY A 79 20.55 -2.13 -52.62
CA GLY A 79 20.59 -3.53 -53.06
C GLY A 79 21.11 -4.59 -52.09
N ALA A 80 21.12 -4.37 -50.78
CA ALA A 80 21.43 -5.45 -49.83
C ALA A 80 20.17 -6.32 -49.56
N PRO A 81 20.23 -7.65 -49.75
CA PRO A 81 19.09 -8.54 -49.48
C PRO A 81 18.81 -8.65 -47.97
N ALA A 82 17.53 -8.68 -47.63
CA ALA A 82 17.05 -8.73 -46.25
C ALA A 82 17.62 -9.93 -45.46
N PRO A 83 18.02 -9.75 -44.19
CA PRO A 83 18.56 -10.84 -43.37
C PRO A 83 17.48 -11.89 -43.08
N ALA A 84 17.85 -13.16 -43.24
CA ALA A 84 16.97 -14.30 -43.03
C ALA A 84 16.47 -14.40 -41.58
N PRO A 85 15.23 -14.91 -41.36
CA PRO A 85 14.65 -15.01 -40.02
C PRO A 85 15.44 -15.99 -39.12
N PRO A 86 15.54 -15.69 -37.82
CA PRO A 86 16.33 -16.50 -36.89
C PRO A 86 15.72 -17.89 -36.69
N LYS A 87 16.58 -18.92 -36.71
CA LYS A 87 16.21 -20.34 -36.51
C LYS A 87 15.60 -20.55 -35.11
N PRO A 88 14.55 -21.39 -34.98
CA PRO A 88 13.93 -21.69 -33.70
C PRO A 88 14.88 -22.46 -32.78
N ARG A 89 15.04 -21.97 -31.54
CA ARG A 89 15.86 -22.61 -30.52
C ARG A 89 15.20 -23.91 -30.03
N PRO A 90 15.98 -24.97 -29.72
CA PRO A 90 15.44 -26.24 -29.24
C PRO A 90 14.74 -26.08 -27.89
N ARG A 91 13.55 -26.68 -27.81
CA ARG A 91 12.64 -26.65 -26.66
C ARG A 91 13.24 -27.48 -25.52
N VAL A 92 13.58 -26.84 -24.39
CA VAL A 92 14.06 -27.52 -23.19
C VAL A 92 12.94 -28.40 -22.64
N GLN A 93 13.12 -29.73 -22.68
CA GLN A 93 12.21 -30.67 -22.06
C GLN A 93 12.46 -30.71 -20.55
N ILE A 94 11.53 -30.15 -19.78
CA ILE A 94 11.50 -30.31 -18.33
C ILE A 94 11.10 -31.77 -18.04
N ARG A 95 12.07 -32.60 -17.68
CA ARG A 95 11.80 -33.95 -17.17
C ARG A 95 11.11 -33.82 -15.81
N ARG A 96 9.93 -34.43 -15.68
CA ARG A 96 9.23 -34.60 -14.40
C ARG A 96 10.16 -35.32 -13.41
N ARG A 97 10.39 -34.68 -12.27
CA ARG A 97 11.04 -35.28 -11.11
C ARG A 97 10.18 -36.46 -10.65
N ALA A 98 10.78 -37.64 -10.55
CA ALA A 98 10.12 -38.83 -10.05
C ALA A 98 9.58 -38.58 -8.64
N GLU A 99 8.36 -39.06 -8.42
CA GLU A 99 7.60 -39.01 -7.16
C GLU A 99 8.38 -39.74 -6.06
N ALA A 100 8.54 -39.07 -4.91
CA ALA A 100 9.25 -39.65 -3.77
C ALA A 100 8.44 -40.82 -3.19
N PRO A 101 9.09 -41.92 -2.76
CA PRO A 101 8.40 -43.06 -2.17
C PRO A 101 7.63 -42.65 -0.90
N PRO A 102 6.47 -43.27 -0.62
CA PRO A 102 5.65 -42.96 0.54
C PRO A 102 6.41 -43.27 1.84
N LEU A 103 6.36 -42.32 2.76
CA LEU A 103 6.91 -42.49 4.11
C LEU A 103 6.15 -43.60 4.87
N PRO A 104 6.83 -44.37 5.72
CA PRO A 104 6.20 -45.38 6.55
C PRO A 104 5.19 -44.74 7.53
N PRO A 105 4.10 -45.45 7.88
CA PRO A 105 3.11 -44.94 8.82
C PRO A 105 3.73 -44.75 10.20
N GLU A 106 3.58 -43.53 10.75
CA GLU A 106 3.99 -43.23 12.11
C GLU A 106 3.13 -44.01 13.11
N PRO A 107 3.71 -44.51 14.21
CA PRO A 107 2.98 -45.21 15.25
C PRO A 107 1.99 -44.25 15.91
N VAL A 108 0.71 -44.64 15.87
CA VAL A 108 -0.39 -43.93 16.53
C VAL A 108 -0.14 -43.98 18.03
N ALA A 109 0.26 -42.86 18.62
CA ALA A 109 0.33 -42.73 20.07
C ALA A 109 -1.09 -42.82 20.63
N GLU A 110 -1.31 -43.76 21.55
CA GLU A 110 -2.52 -43.86 22.37
C GLU A 110 -2.77 -42.50 23.04
N LEU A 111 -3.86 -41.85 22.64
CA LEU A 111 -4.36 -40.64 23.27
C LEU A 111 -4.84 -41.00 24.67
N GLU A 112 -4.16 -40.47 25.68
CA GLU A 112 -4.63 -40.50 27.07
C GLU A 112 -6.03 -39.87 27.16
N PRO A 113 -6.95 -40.48 27.93
CA PRO A 113 -8.32 -39.98 28.08
C PRO A 113 -8.31 -38.62 28.78
N LEU A 114 -8.90 -37.62 28.13
CA LEU A 114 -9.09 -36.28 28.69
C LEU A 114 -9.97 -36.36 29.95
N PRO A 115 -9.62 -35.62 31.02
CA PRO A 115 -10.42 -35.57 32.24
C PRO A 115 -11.78 -34.94 31.97
N GLU A 116 -12.79 -35.58 32.53
CA GLU A 116 -14.20 -35.23 32.50
C GLU A 116 -14.40 -33.83 33.13
N LEU A 117 -14.86 -32.87 32.34
CA LEU A 117 -15.12 -31.50 32.79
C LEU A 117 -16.34 -31.49 33.72
N GLU A 118 -16.14 -31.03 34.96
CA GLU A 118 -17.21 -30.81 35.93
C GLU A 118 -18.25 -29.79 35.41
N PRO A 119 -19.55 -30.02 35.65
CA PRO A 119 -20.60 -29.13 35.20
C PRO A 119 -20.58 -27.81 36.00
N LEU A 120 -20.60 -26.70 35.27
CA LEU A 120 -20.73 -25.35 35.82
C LEU A 120 -22.09 -25.18 36.53
N PRO A 121 -22.14 -24.44 37.66
CA PRO A 121 -23.38 -24.20 38.39
C PRO A 121 -24.34 -23.29 37.59
N GLU A 122 -25.63 -23.64 37.67
CA GLU A 122 -26.76 -22.89 37.14
C GLU A 122 -26.79 -21.46 37.71
N LEU A 123 -26.90 -20.47 36.82
CA LEU A 123 -27.12 -19.08 37.18
C LEU A 123 -28.55 -18.93 37.70
N GLU A 124 -28.66 -18.64 39.00
CA GLU A 124 -29.91 -18.24 39.65
C GLU A 124 -30.53 -17.03 38.96
N GLU A 125 -31.82 -17.19 38.64
CA GLU A 125 -32.72 -16.16 38.17
C GLU A 125 -32.86 -15.07 39.24
N VAL A 126 -32.54 -13.83 38.87
CA VAL A 126 -32.82 -12.66 39.71
C VAL A 126 -34.25 -12.23 39.42
N GLU A 127 -35.13 -12.54 40.38
CA GLU A 127 -36.54 -12.14 40.41
C GLU A 127 -36.72 -10.62 40.51
N ASP A 128 -37.85 -10.21 39.92
CA ASP A 128 -38.48 -8.90 39.92
C ASP A 128 -38.56 -8.20 41.30
N ALA A 129 -38.41 -6.88 41.27
CA ALA A 129 -38.98 -5.99 42.28
C ALA A 129 -39.86 -4.92 41.61
N PRO A 130 -41.11 -4.73 42.06
CA PRO A 130 -41.96 -3.60 41.66
C PRO A 130 -41.70 -2.40 42.59
N ASP A 131 -41.88 -1.16 42.12
CA ASP A 131 -42.98 -0.30 42.59
C ASP A 131 -42.97 1.11 41.93
N GLU A 132 -44.15 1.72 42.03
CA GLU A 132 -44.79 2.81 41.30
C GLU A 132 -44.24 4.24 41.42
N SER A 133 -44.74 5.05 40.47
CA SER A 133 -45.20 6.46 40.55
C SER A 133 -44.54 7.31 39.45
N GLY A 134 -45.24 8.05 38.60
CA GLY A 134 -46.59 8.59 38.66
C GLY A 134 -46.50 10.02 38.13
N THR A 135 -46.67 10.23 36.81
CA THR A 135 -46.89 11.58 36.28
C THR A 135 -47.76 11.50 35.01
N GLN A 136 -48.89 12.19 35.09
CA GLN A 136 -49.97 12.22 34.12
C GLN A 136 -49.61 12.99 32.83
N PRO A 137 -50.37 12.76 31.73
CA PRO A 137 -50.18 13.44 30.46
C PRO A 137 -50.97 14.77 30.42
N VAL A 138 -50.38 15.81 29.84
CA VAL A 138 -51.11 17.01 29.43
C VAL A 138 -51.08 17.07 27.91
N ALA A 139 -52.28 17.10 27.32
CA ALA A 139 -52.51 17.25 25.90
C ALA A 139 -53.22 18.59 25.62
N LEU A 140 -52.89 19.15 24.45
CA LEU A 140 -53.67 20.05 23.58
C LEU A 140 -53.76 21.56 23.89
N ALA A 141 -53.13 22.35 23.02
CA ALA A 141 -53.73 23.42 22.15
C ALA A 141 -52.56 24.23 21.54
N ALA A 142 -52.34 24.27 20.22
CA ALA A 142 -53.04 25.02 19.17
C ALA A 142 -52.86 26.56 19.27
N GLY A 143 -52.29 27.16 18.21
CA GLY A 143 -52.10 28.60 18.00
C GLY A 143 -50.67 28.91 17.55
N ASP A 144 -50.32 28.88 16.26
CA ASP A 144 -50.57 29.89 15.21
C ASP A 144 -49.44 30.95 15.14
N GLU A 145 -49.16 31.37 13.90
CA GLU A 145 -48.24 32.42 13.45
C GLU A 145 -46.72 32.12 13.39
N LEU A 146 -46.19 31.89 12.17
CA LEU A 146 -45.45 32.94 11.42
C LEU A 146 -44.78 32.39 10.13
N GLU A 147 -45.20 32.98 9.01
CA GLU A 147 -44.48 33.31 7.78
C GLU A 147 -43.68 32.23 7.02
N GLU A 148 -44.34 31.70 5.99
CA GLU A 148 -43.76 31.05 4.83
C GLU A 148 -43.11 32.12 3.92
N VAL A 149 -41.80 32.32 4.05
CA VAL A 149 -41.00 33.10 3.09
C VAL A 149 -40.56 32.18 1.96
N VAL A 150 -41.13 32.45 0.79
CA VAL A 150 -40.72 31.93 -0.52
C VAL A 150 -39.24 32.30 -0.75
N GLY A 151 -38.40 31.28 -0.93
CA GLY A 151 -37.00 31.42 -1.33
C GLY A 151 -36.67 30.40 -2.43
N GLU A 152 -36.73 30.86 -3.67
CA GLU A 152 -36.13 30.20 -4.83
C GLU A 152 -34.61 30.11 -4.62
N ASP A 153 -34.08 28.92 -4.33
CA ASP A 153 -32.64 28.69 -4.40
C ASP A 153 -32.22 28.61 -5.86
N THR A 154 -31.87 29.81 -6.34
CA THR A 154 -31.19 30.12 -7.58
C THR A 154 -29.78 29.51 -7.53
N GLU A 155 -29.43 28.75 -8.55
CA GLU A 155 -28.05 28.36 -8.86
C GLU A 155 -27.19 29.63 -8.98
N GLN A 156 -26.43 29.96 -7.95
CA GLN A 156 -25.39 30.98 -8.01
C GLN A 156 -24.01 30.32 -7.91
N ALA A 157 -23.30 30.40 -9.02
CA ALA A 157 -21.89 30.14 -9.15
C ALA A 157 -21.12 30.94 -8.08
N GLY A 158 -20.59 30.23 -7.09
CA GLY A 158 -19.68 30.79 -6.10
C GLY A 158 -18.31 31.00 -6.73
N GLU A 159 -17.95 32.26 -6.86
CA GLU A 159 -16.62 32.76 -7.15
C GLU A 159 -15.55 32.12 -6.24
N GLU A 160 -14.44 31.77 -6.88
CA GLU A 160 -13.19 31.38 -6.26
C GLU A 160 -12.75 32.46 -5.27
N THR A 161 -13.00 32.22 -3.99
CA THR A 161 -12.33 32.95 -2.91
C THR A 161 -10.99 32.26 -2.70
N GLU A 162 -9.93 32.87 -3.23
CA GLU A 162 -8.54 32.53 -2.96
C GLU A 162 -8.30 32.48 -1.45
N SER A 163 -8.19 31.26 -0.92
CA SER A 163 -7.69 31.04 0.44
C SER A 163 -6.16 31.15 0.40
N PRO A 164 -5.54 31.98 1.27
CA PRO A 164 -4.11 32.21 1.23
C PRO A 164 -3.35 31.00 1.80
N GLY A 165 -2.51 30.37 0.96
CA GLY A 165 -1.30 29.64 1.36
C GLY A 165 -1.49 28.44 2.28
N ALA A 166 -1.95 27.31 1.74
CA ALA A 166 -1.57 26.03 2.31
C ALA A 166 -0.04 25.86 2.15
N PRO A 167 0.74 25.61 3.22
CA PRO A 167 2.17 25.34 3.10
C PRO A 167 2.38 24.11 2.23
N ASP A 168 3.35 24.18 1.32
CA ASP A 168 3.67 23.12 0.37
C ASP A 168 4.17 21.89 1.15
N GLU A 169 3.33 20.84 1.25
CA GLU A 169 3.60 19.62 2.03
C GLU A 169 4.96 18.99 1.69
N LYS A 170 5.48 19.26 0.48
CA LYS A 170 6.77 18.77 0.00
C LYS A 170 7.97 19.49 0.65
N GLU A 171 7.88 20.79 0.91
CA GLU A 171 8.98 21.53 1.54
C GLU A 171 9.15 21.12 3.02
N ASP A 172 8.04 20.84 3.70
CA ASP A 172 8.02 20.32 5.06
C ASP A 172 8.59 18.90 5.18
N GLU A 173 8.41 18.05 4.16
CA GLU A 173 9.03 16.72 4.14
C GLU A 173 10.55 16.79 3.98
N VAL A 174 11.06 17.69 3.13
CA VAL A 174 12.50 17.89 2.91
C VAL A 174 13.18 18.40 4.17
N SER A 175 12.60 19.39 4.85
CA SER A 175 13.16 19.94 6.08
C SER A 175 13.23 18.90 7.22
N ARG A 176 12.17 18.07 7.36
CA ARG A 176 12.13 16.96 8.32
C ARG A 176 13.18 15.91 8.00
N ALA A 177 13.34 15.52 6.74
CA ALA A 177 14.36 14.56 6.33
C ALA A 177 15.79 15.06 6.65
N ALA A 178 16.05 16.36 6.46
CA ALA A 178 17.33 16.97 6.82
C ALA A 178 17.56 16.94 8.35
N ALA A 179 16.55 17.26 9.15
CA ALA A 179 16.63 17.17 10.61
C ALA A 179 16.85 15.72 11.08
N GLU A 180 16.17 14.74 10.48
CA GLU A 180 16.35 13.31 10.76
C GLU A 180 17.79 12.85 10.48
N ARG A 181 18.38 13.32 9.37
CA ARG A 181 19.79 13.05 9.06
C ARG A 181 20.73 13.62 10.13
N ASN A 182 20.44 14.80 10.66
CA ASN A 182 21.23 15.42 11.73
C ASN A 182 21.15 14.60 13.02
N TYR A 183 19.96 14.14 13.42
CA TYR A 183 19.80 13.30 14.62
C TYR A 183 20.54 11.96 14.51
N ARG A 184 20.53 11.34 13.33
CA ARG A 184 21.31 10.11 13.09
C ARG A 184 22.81 10.35 13.26
N GLN A 185 23.34 11.46 12.75
CA GLN A 185 24.76 11.79 12.94
C GLN A 185 25.12 12.00 14.42
N VAL A 186 24.22 12.62 15.19
CA VAL A 186 24.39 12.78 16.64
C VAL A 186 24.42 11.42 17.34
N TYR A 187 23.54 10.49 16.93
CA TYR A 187 23.51 9.13 17.48
C TYR A 187 24.83 8.39 17.24
N GLU A 188 25.28 8.33 15.98
CA GLU A 188 26.50 7.62 15.60
C GLU A 188 27.75 8.16 16.32
N LYS A 189 27.85 9.50 16.46
CA LYS A 189 29.03 10.13 17.06
C LYS A 189 29.07 10.07 18.58
N ARG A 190 27.92 10.11 19.27
CA ARG A 190 27.85 10.33 20.73
C ARG A 190 27.29 9.16 21.51
N TRP A 191 26.35 8.42 20.91
CA TRP A 191 25.55 7.44 21.63
C TRP A 191 25.93 6.01 21.27
N HIS A 192 26.20 5.73 19.99
CA HIS A 192 26.41 4.37 19.48
C HIS A 192 27.55 3.60 20.18
N GLU A 193 28.66 4.27 20.53
CA GLU A 193 29.81 3.65 21.18
C GLU A 193 29.61 3.35 22.68
N LEU A 194 28.62 3.97 23.31
CA LEU A 194 28.32 3.78 24.74
C LEU A 194 27.74 2.39 24.98
N THR A 195 27.86 1.89 26.22
CA THR A 195 27.19 0.64 26.59
C THR A 195 25.67 0.81 26.60
N VAL A 196 24.93 -0.29 26.51
CA VAL A 196 23.46 -0.20 26.55
C VAL A 196 22.98 0.46 27.84
N ASP A 197 23.56 0.12 28.98
CA ASP A 197 23.14 0.69 30.27
C ASP A 197 23.40 2.20 30.34
N GLN A 198 24.50 2.67 29.76
CA GLN A 198 24.78 4.11 29.61
C GLN A 198 23.77 4.79 28.69
N ARG A 199 23.37 4.15 27.58
CA ARG A 199 22.34 4.68 26.68
C ARG A 199 20.95 4.68 27.32
N VAL A 200 20.61 3.66 28.11
CA VAL A 200 19.36 3.60 28.89
C VAL A 200 19.32 4.73 29.93
N ALA A 201 20.40 4.93 30.68
CA ALA A 201 20.50 6.04 31.62
C ALA A 201 20.43 7.40 30.91
N GLY A 202 21.12 7.53 29.78
CA GLY A 202 21.06 8.71 28.92
C GLY A 202 19.66 8.99 28.40
N ALA A 203 18.94 7.97 27.92
CA ALA A 203 17.58 8.09 27.40
C ALA A 203 16.58 8.63 28.43
N ARG A 204 16.78 8.36 29.73
CA ARG A 204 15.92 8.91 30.80
C ARG A 204 16.16 10.39 31.09
N ALA A 205 17.36 10.89 30.81
CA ALA A 205 17.78 12.25 31.16
C ALA A 205 17.93 13.19 29.96
N ALA A 206 18.11 12.64 28.75
CA ALA A 206 18.35 13.38 27.52
C ALA A 206 17.16 14.28 27.16
N LYS A 207 17.47 15.39 26.47
CA LYS A 207 16.51 16.39 26.01
C LYS A 207 16.86 16.84 24.59
N GLY A 208 15.89 17.42 23.89
CA GLY A 208 16.09 18.02 22.57
C GLY A 208 16.67 17.03 21.55
N ALA A 209 17.68 17.47 20.80
CA ALA A 209 18.29 16.68 19.73
C ALA A 209 18.91 15.35 20.20
N ASP A 210 19.39 15.28 21.45
CA ASP A 210 19.96 14.04 21.99
C ASP A 210 18.89 12.97 22.24
N LEU A 211 17.70 13.37 22.69
CA LEU A 211 16.58 12.44 22.86
C LEU A 211 16.06 11.93 21.51
N LEU A 212 16.01 12.80 20.50
CA LEU A 212 15.67 12.44 19.12
C LEU A 212 16.73 11.53 18.48
N ALA A 213 18.01 11.75 18.77
CA ALA A 213 19.09 10.88 18.31
C ALA A 213 18.97 9.46 18.89
N LEU A 214 18.64 9.34 20.17
CA LEU A 214 18.45 8.03 20.82
C LEU A 214 17.29 7.21 20.24
N CYS A 215 16.34 7.83 19.51
CA CYS A 215 15.25 7.11 18.85
C CYS A 215 15.73 6.17 17.72
N PHE A 216 16.98 6.32 17.24
CA PHE A 216 17.59 5.42 16.27
C PHE A 216 18.22 4.16 16.89
N ASP A 217 18.17 4.02 18.22
CA ASP A 217 18.71 2.85 18.90
C ASP A 217 17.96 1.56 18.54
N ALA A 218 18.71 0.46 18.45
CA ALA A 218 18.17 -0.85 18.13
C ALA A 218 17.73 -1.65 19.38
N ASP A 219 18.23 -1.31 20.57
CA ASP A 219 17.93 -2.05 21.81
C ASP A 219 16.55 -1.62 22.38
N PRO A 220 15.59 -2.55 22.57
CA PRO A 220 14.28 -2.24 23.09
C PRO A 220 14.27 -1.59 24.48
N ARG A 221 15.32 -1.82 25.30
CA ARG A 221 15.42 -1.21 26.64
C ARG A 221 15.67 0.29 26.55
N VAL A 222 16.46 0.73 25.58
CA VAL A 222 16.68 2.16 25.31
C VAL A 222 15.38 2.80 24.87
N ILE A 223 14.63 2.14 23.97
CA ILE A 223 13.30 2.61 23.56
C ILE A 223 12.36 2.71 24.76
N GLY A 224 12.30 1.69 25.63
CA GLY A 224 11.52 1.75 26.87
C GLY A 224 11.86 2.98 27.71
N ALA A 225 13.15 3.26 27.92
CA ALA A 225 13.61 4.43 28.66
C ALA A 225 13.26 5.77 28.00
N ILE A 226 13.31 5.87 26.66
CA ILE A 226 12.86 7.07 25.93
C ILE A 226 11.37 7.30 26.17
N LEU A 227 10.57 6.23 26.11
CA LEU A 227 9.12 6.30 26.24
C LEU A 227 8.64 6.64 27.67
N GLU A 228 9.49 6.42 28.67
CA GLU A 228 9.32 6.85 30.06
C GLU A 228 9.82 8.28 30.33
N ASN A 229 10.63 8.85 29.43
CA ASN A 229 11.17 10.21 29.60
C ASN A 229 10.05 11.25 29.50
N ALA A 230 10.01 12.19 30.45
CA ALA A 230 9.00 13.25 30.50
C ALA A 230 9.02 14.20 29.29
N GLY A 231 10.17 14.33 28.61
CA GLY A 231 10.32 15.09 27.37
C GLY A 231 9.90 14.32 26.11
N CYS A 232 9.48 13.05 26.25
CA CYS A 232 9.03 12.25 25.12
C CYS A 232 7.67 12.74 24.61
N GLY A 233 7.58 12.84 23.30
CA GLY A 233 6.43 13.38 22.57
C GLY A 233 6.27 12.69 21.22
N LEU A 234 5.28 13.12 20.43
CA LEU A 234 4.91 12.44 19.20
C LEU A 234 6.05 12.34 18.17
N ASP A 235 6.93 13.33 18.10
CA ASP A 235 8.04 13.29 17.13
C ASP A 235 9.04 12.16 17.42
N HIS A 236 9.31 11.89 18.70
CA HIS A 236 10.12 10.75 19.13
C HIS A 236 9.45 9.43 18.72
N VAL A 237 8.16 9.29 19.02
CA VAL A 237 7.37 8.10 18.70
C VAL A 237 7.31 7.88 17.20
N ARG A 238 7.15 8.93 16.40
CA ARG A 238 7.17 8.87 14.92
C ARG A 238 8.54 8.40 14.41
N LEU A 239 9.65 8.84 14.99
CA LEU A 239 10.98 8.33 14.61
C LEU A 239 11.13 6.85 14.94
N ILE A 240 10.74 6.44 16.16
CA ILE A 240 10.78 5.04 16.59
C ILE A 240 9.92 4.17 15.68
N ALA A 241 8.68 4.58 15.40
CA ALA A 241 7.74 3.88 14.55
C ALA A 241 8.32 3.58 13.16
N PHE A 242 9.04 4.53 12.56
CA PHE A 242 9.56 4.39 11.20
C PHE A 242 10.91 3.66 11.15
N HIS A 243 11.81 3.91 12.10
CA HIS A 243 13.21 3.50 12.00
C HIS A 243 13.60 2.34 12.91
N HIS A 244 12.80 2.01 13.91
CA HIS A 244 13.22 0.99 14.85
C HIS A 244 13.30 -0.38 14.18
N ARG A 245 14.40 -1.09 14.47
CA ARG A 245 14.85 -2.26 13.69
C ARG A 245 14.38 -3.60 14.25
N THR A 246 13.61 -3.61 15.34
CA THR A 246 13.13 -4.84 15.97
C THR A 246 11.63 -4.78 16.22
N GLY A 247 10.94 -5.91 16.06
CA GLY A 247 9.52 -6.01 16.41
C GLY A 247 9.29 -5.75 17.91
N THR A 248 10.20 -6.22 18.76
CA THR A 248 10.10 -6.06 20.23
C THR A 248 10.07 -4.60 20.66
N GLY A 249 10.92 -3.71 20.14
CA GLY A 249 10.84 -2.30 20.54
C GLY A 249 9.63 -1.58 19.94
N LEU A 250 9.14 -1.98 18.76
CA LEU A 250 7.86 -1.49 18.24
C LEU A 250 6.69 -1.94 19.12
N GLU A 251 6.75 -3.16 19.68
CA GLU A 251 5.74 -3.66 20.62
C GLU A 251 5.72 -2.86 21.92
N VAL A 252 6.88 -2.47 22.46
CA VAL A 252 6.99 -1.62 23.66
C VAL A 252 6.29 -0.28 23.41
N MET A 253 6.57 0.36 22.27
CA MET A 253 5.88 1.58 21.86
C MET A 253 4.37 1.36 21.74
N ALA A 254 3.95 0.30 21.05
CA ALA A 254 2.55 0.01 20.80
C ALA A 254 1.76 -0.42 22.05
N ARG A 255 2.36 -0.45 23.25
CA ARG A 255 1.62 -0.67 24.52
C ARG A 255 0.74 0.52 24.86
N ARG A 256 1.15 1.74 24.49
CA ARG A 256 0.37 2.95 24.72
C ARG A 256 -0.52 3.24 23.50
N GLN A 257 -1.81 2.95 23.65
CA GLN A 257 -2.80 3.10 22.58
C GLN A 257 -2.97 4.54 22.10
N ASP A 258 -2.74 5.53 22.97
CA ASP A 258 -2.88 6.95 22.60
C ASP A 258 -1.93 7.35 21.46
N TRP A 259 -0.74 6.74 21.39
CA TRP A 259 0.19 6.97 20.29
C TRP A 259 -0.29 6.36 18.97
N LEU A 260 -1.02 5.26 19.01
CA LEU A 260 -1.57 4.61 17.82
C LEU A 260 -2.78 5.37 17.24
N ARG A 261 -3.30 6.37 17.96
CA ARG A 261 -4.33 7.29 17.45
C ARG A 261 -3.75 8.36 16.52
N ASP A 262 -2.44 8.63 16.59
CA ASP A 262 -1.77 9.56 15.69
C ASP A 262 -1.60 8.93 14.29
N LEU A 263 -2.15 9.60 13.27
CA LEU A 263 -2.16 9.11 11.89
C LEU A 263 -0.76 8.98 11.30
N LEU A 264 0.20 9.82 11.73
CA LEU A 264 1.57 9.76 11.25
C LEU A 264 2.33 8.59 11.88
N VAL A 265 2.14 8.32 13.18
CA VAL A 265 2.66 7.11 13.84
C VAL A 265 2.13 5.86 13.15
N GLU A 266 0.83 5.79 12.88
CA GLU A 266 0.22 4.67 12.14
C GLU A 266 0.86 4.48 10.76
N ARG A 267 0.92 5.54 9.94
CA ARG A 267 1.50 5.47 8.60
C ARG A 267 2.97 5.02 8.65
N ARG A 268 3.75 5.55 9.60
CA ARG A 268 5.15 5.19 9.80
C ARG A 268 5.34 3.75 10.26
N LEU A 269 4.49 3.27 11.18
CA LEU A 269 4.47 1.86 11.60
C LEU A 269 4.16 0.92 10.43
N LEU A 270 3.13 1.23 9.63
CA LEU A 270 2.73 0.39 8.50
C LEU A 270 3.81 0.32 7.42
N ARG A 271 4.60 1.39 7.24
CA ARG A 271 5.76 1.42 6.34
C ARG A 271 7.00 0.72 6.91
N ASN A 272 7.05 0.44 8.21
CA ASN A 272 8.19 -0.21 8.84
C ASN A 272 8.20 -1.72 8.52
N PRO A 273 9.26 -2.26 7.88
CA PRO A 273 9.35 -3.69 7.54
C PRO A 273 9.41 -4.61 8.77
N MET A 274 9.75 -4.06 9.94
CA MET A 274 9.85 -4.81 11.20
C MET A 274 8.54 -4.86 11.98
N ILE A 275 7.44 -4.35 11.44
CA ILE A 275 6.13 -4.40 12.10
C ILE A 275 5.71 -5.86 12.37
N GLY A 276 5.63 -6.21 13.65
CA GLY A 276 5.18 -7.50 14.12
C GLY A 276 3.66 -7.65 14.00
N GLU A 277 3.17 -8.89 14.04
CA GLU A 277 1.74 -9.20 13.96
C GLU A 277 0.95 -8.60 15.12
N VAL A 278 1.52 -8.57 16.33
CA VAL A 278 0.90 -7.97 17.52
C VAL A 278 0.67 -6.47 17.32
N VAL A 279 1.69 -5.75 16.84
CA VAL A 279 1.58 -4.30 16.57
C VAL A 279 0.61 -4.04 15.43
N LEU A 280 0.72 -4.81 14.34
CA LEU A 280 -0.20 -4.70 13.21
C LEU A 280 -1.65 -4.94 13.65
N GLY A 281 -1.90 -5.94 14.50
CA GLY A 281 -3.22 -6.22 15.06
C GLY A 281 -3.77 -5.05 15.88
N ARG A 282 -2.94 -4.38 16.69
CA ARG A 282 -3.35 -3.18 17.44
C ARG A 282 -3.68 -2.00 16.53
N VAL A 283 -2.94 -1.81 15.45
CA VAL A 283 -3.21 -0.77 14.45
C VAL A 283 -4.50 -1.08 13.68
N MET A 284 -4.66 -2.32 13.24
CA MET A 284 -5.75 -2.75 12.36
C MET A 284 -7.07 -3.02 13.08
N GLY A 285 -7.00 -3.49 14.33
CA GLY A 285 -8.15 -3.97 15.11
C GLY A 285 -9.29 -2.94 15.23
N PRO A 286 -9.01 -1.71 15.68
CA PRO A 286 -10.05 -0.67 15.85
C PRO A 286 -10.69 -0.18 14.54
N LYS A 287 -10.07 -0.43 13.38
CA LYS A 287 -10.51 0.14 12.11
C LYS A 287 -11.70 -0.60 11.54
N ARG A 288 -12.57 0.04 10.77
CA ARG A 288 -13.62 -0.65 9.99
C ARG A 288 -13.05 -1.31 8.73
N LEU A 289 -13.83 -2.19 8.08
CA LEU A 289 -13.47 -2.92 6.87
C LEU A 289 -12.93 -2.03 5.75
N PHE A 290 -13.56 -0.88 5.49
CA PHE A 290 -13.13 -0.01 4.39
C PHE A 290 -11.75 0.64 4.61
N PRO A 291 -11.44 1.23 5.79
CA PRO A 291 -10.07 1.63 6.11
C PRO A 291 -9.07 0.47 6.06
N THR A 292 -9.43 -0.71 6.60
CA THR A 292 -8.60 -1.93 6.54
C THR A 292 -8.30 -2.33 5.09
N TYR A 293 -9.27 -2.22 4.19
CA TYR A 293 -9.08 -2.46 2.75
C TYR A 293 -8.07 -1.49 2.13
N LYS A 294 -8.19 -0.18 2.42
CA LYS A 294 -7.25 0.83 1.90
C LYS A 294 -5.81 0.50 2.29
N ILE A 295 -5.58 0.12 3.54
CA ILE A 295 -4.27 -0.33 4.02
C ILE A 295 -3.80 -1.58 3.27
N ALA A 296 -4.66 -2.58 3.09
CA ALA A 296 -4.29 -3.84 2.42
C ALA A 296 -3.88 -3.68 0.94
N ILE A 297 -4.24 -2.58 0.29
CA ILE A 297 -3.88 -2.27 -1.10
C ILE A 297 -2.81 -1.18 -1.23
N ASP A 298 -2.39 -0.57 -0.13
CA ASP A 298 -1.46 0.55 -0.12
C ASP A 298 -0.05 0.11 -0.55
N ARG A 299 0.48 0.71 -1.62
CA ARG A 299 1.77 0.33 -2.20
C ARG A 299 2.97 0.77 -1.36
N ASP A 300 2.78 1.73 -0.46
CA ASP A 300 3.85 2.21 0.40
C ASP A 300 4.15 1.23 1.53
N ILE A 301 3.24 0.28 1.78
CA ILE A 301 3.41 -0.76 2.79
C ILE A 301 4.22 -1.91 2.19
N PRO A 302 5.28 -2.37 2.89
CA PRO A 302 6.07 -3.53 2.48
C PRO A 302 5.20 -4.74 2.13
N GLU A 303 5.54 -5.48 1.06
CA GLU A 303 4.69 -6.58 0.55
C GLU A 303 4.38 -7.62 1.65
N LEU A 304 5.36 -7.97 2.49
CA LEU A 304 5.16 -8.92 3.58
C LEU A 304 4.10 -8.44 4.57
N SER A 305 4.13 -7.15 4.94
CA SER A 305 3.13 -6.52 5.80
C SER A 305 1.77 -6.43 5.12
N ARG A 306 1.73 -6.15 3.81
CA ARG A 306 0.47 -6.19 3.03
C ARG A 306 -0.16 -7.56 3.00
N ILE A 307 0.61 -8.64 2.85
CA ILE A 307 0.08 -10.01 2.89
C ILE A 307 -0.62 -10.27 4.23
N LYS A 308 -0.01 -9.84 5.34
CA LYS A 308 -0.63 -9.93 6.68
C LYS A 308 -1.90 -9.07 6.75
N CYS A 309 -1.89 -7.84 6.25
CA CYS A 309 -3.07 -6.98 6.18
C CYS A 309 -4.23 -7.62 5.39
N ARG A 310 -3.92 -8.31 4.28
CA ARG A 310 -4.89 -9.10 3.50
C ARG A 310 -5.46 -10.27 4.33
N GLY A 311 -4.67 -10.87 5.20
CA GLY A 311 -5.15 -11.84 6.20
C GLY A 311 -6.14 -11.22 7.18
N PHE A 312 -5.78 -10.08 7.78
CA PHE A 312 -6.62 -9.34 8.72
C PHE A 312 -7.98 -8.94 8.12
N ILE A 313 -8.02 -8.42 6.89
CA ILE A 313 -9.31 -8.07 6.26
C ILE A 313 -10.19 -9.31 6.03
N ARG A 314 -9.62 -10.46 5.66
CA ARG A 314 -10.38 -11.71 5.50
C ARG A 314 -10.94 -12.20 6.83
N GLN A 315 -10.16 -12.15 7.90
CA GLN A 315 -10.63 -12.49 9.24
C GLN A 315 -11.74 -11.52 9.68
N LYS A 316 -11.53 -10.22 9.50
CA LYS A 316 -12.49 -9.18 9.87
C LYS A 316 -13.79 -9.29 9.08
N TRP A 317 -13.72 -9.70 7.82
CA TRP A 317 -14.91 -9.93 7.00
C TRP A 317 -15.86 -10.96 7.62
N GLN A 318 -15.33 -12.01 8.26
CA GLN A 318 -16.16 -13.07 8.84
C GLN A 318 -17.00 -12.59 10.03
N THR A 319 -16.56 -11.55 10.74
CA THR A 319 -17.24 -11.02 11.93
C THR A 319 -17.87 -9.64 11.71
N ALA A 320 -17.56 -8.97 10.60
CA ALA A 320 -18.13 -7.66 10.27
C ALA A 320 -19.64 -7.74 10.03
N PRO A 321 -20.41 -6.69 10.35
CA PRO A 321 -21.85 -6.65 10.06
C PRO A 321 -22.12 -6.64 8.55
N SER A 322 -23.25 -7.21 8.13
CA SER A 322 -23.62 -7.39 6.72
C SER A 322 -23.72 -6.06 5.97
N GLU A 323 -24.13 -4.99 6.64
CA GLU A 323 -24.20 -3.63 6.10
C GLU A 323 -22.80 -3.12 5.69
N GLU A 324 -21.80 -3.38 6.52
CA GLU A 324 -20.42 -2.96 6.29
C GLU A 324 -19.76 -3.79 5.19
N ARG A 325 -20.07 -5.09 5.12
CA ARG A 325 -19.66 -5.96 4.01
C ARG A 325 -20.22 -5.46 2.69
N ALA A 326 -21.52 -5.19 2.63
CA ALA A 326 -22.19 -4.68 1.42
C ALA A 326 -21.64 -3.30 1.03
N ASP A 327 -21.47 -2.40 1.99
CA ASP A 327 -20.91 -1.06 1.79
C ASP A 327 -19.49 -1.12 1.22
N LEU A 328 -18.61 -2.00 1.74
CA LEU A 328 -17.27 -2.20 1.18
C LEU A 328 -17.32 -2.66 -0.30
N VAL A 329 -18.15 -3.65 -0.62
CA VAL A 329 -18.26 -4.19 -1.98
C VAL A 329 -18.82 -3.12 -2.92
N LEU A 330 -19.85 -2.38 -2.51
CA LEU A 330 -20.45 -1.33 -3.32
C LEU A 330 -19.50 -0.15 -3.55
N ARG A 331 -18.86 0.38 -2.49
CA ARG A 331 -17.91 1.50 -2.59
C ARG A 331 -16.69 1.19 -3.44
N THR A 332 -16.26 -0.06 -3.46
CA THR A 332 -15.10 -0.50 -4.24
C THR A 332 -15.48 -1.05 -5.61
N GLU A 333 -16.77 -1.06 -5.95
CA GLU A 333 -17.30 -1.71 -7.15
C GLU A 333 -16.86 -3.18 -7.28
N GLY A 334 -16.81 -3.89 -6.15
CA GLY A 334 -16.35 -5.26 -6.05
C GLY A 334 -14.85 -5.46 -6.22
N ARG A 335 -14.04 -4.40 -6.43
CA ARG A 335 -12.58 -4.52 -6.54
C ARG A 335 -11.94 -5.09 -5.28
N CYS A 336 -12.57 -4.96 -4.12
CA CYS A 336 -12.09 -5.59 -2.89
C CYS A 336 -12.05 -7.12 -3.00
N LEU A 337 -12.91 -7.74 -3.82
CA LEU A 337 -13.07 -9.19 -3.88
C LEU A 337 -11.82 -9.93 -4.34
N ILE A 338 -10.90 -9.26 -5.05
CA ILE A 338 -9.62 -9.84 -5.50
C ILE A 338 -8.74 -10.31 -4.33
N ILE A 339 -8.81 -9.65 -3.17
CA ILE A 339 -8.05 -10.03 -1.97
C ILE A 339 -8.88 -10.85 -0.96
N MET A 340 -10.16 -11.06 -1.26
CA MET A 340 -11.15 -11.74 -0.41
C MET A 340 -11.43 -13.17 -0.87
N SER A 341 -10.45 -13.81 -1.52
CA SER A 341 -10.58 -15.22 -1.90
C SER A 341 -10.88 -16.08 -0.67
N GLY A 342 -11.87 -16.98 -0.79
CA GLY A 342 -12.35 -17.82 0.31
C GLY A 342 -13.40 -17.16 1.22
N CYS A 343 -13.67 -15.86 1.07
CA CYS A 343 -14.80 -15.23 1.76
C CYS A 343 -16.12 -15.54 1.05
N THR A 344 -17.23 -15.51 1.79
CA THR A 344 -18.59 -15.71 1.28
C THR A 344 -19.47 -14.53 1.65
N PHE A 345 -20.61 -14.40 0.98
CA PHE A 345 -21.65 -13.44 1.34
C PHE A 345 -22.74 -14.15 2.11
N ASP A 346 -23.18 -13.58 3.23
CA ASP A 346 -24.39 -14.03 3.90
C ASP A 346 -25.65 -13.55 3.14
N ALA A 347 -26.81 -14.09 3.54
CA ALA A 347 -28.08 -13.77 2.91
C ALA A 347 -28.41 -12.27 3.01
N LYS A 348 -28.11 -11.64 4.15
CA LYS A 348 -28.42 -10.24 4.42
C LYS A 348 -27.57 -9.28 3.56
N THR A 349 -26.26 -9.50 3.46
CA THR A 349 -25.33 -8.76 2.59
C THR A 349 -25.79 -8.85 1.14
N THR A 350 -26.19 -10.05 0.73
CA THR A 350 -26.71 -10.31 -0.62
C THR A 350 -28.00 -9.54 -0.88
N ALA A 351 -28.96 -9.58 0.06
CA ALA A 351 -30.22 -8.85 -0.04
C ALA A 351 -30.00 -7.33 -0.12
N ILE A 352 -29.08 -6.77 0.69
CA ILE A 352 -28.73 -5.34 0.66
C ILE A 352 -28.21 -4.93 -0.73
N MET A 353 -27.33 -5.74 -1.34
CA MET A 353 -26.81 -5.45 -2.68
C MET A 353 -27.88 -5.57 -3.76
N CYS A 354 -28.75 -6.60 -3.70
CA CYS A 354 -29.87 -6.76 -4.62
C CYS A 354 -30.95 -5.66 -4.47
N GLY A 355 -31.01 -5.01 -3.31
CA GLY A 355 -31.93 -3.90 -3.05
C GLY A 355 -31.49 -2.56 -3.66
N ARG A 356 -30.29 -2.48 -4.26
CA ARG A 356 -29.76 -1.24 -4.82
C ARG A 356 -29.69 -1.27 -6.35
N PRO A 357 -29.91 -0.12 -7.01
CA PRO A 357 -29.64 -0.02 -8.44
C PRO A 357 -28.14 -0.11 -8.69
N ILE A 358 -27.71 -1.10 -9.47
CA ILE A 358 -26.31 -1.33 -9.83
C ILE A 358 -26.16 -0.94 -11.29
N ASN A 359 -25.40 0.12 -11.59
CA ASN A 359 -25.15 0.60 -12.96
C ASN A 359 -23.66 0.53 -13.36
N SER A 360 -22.83 -0.16 -12.56
CA SER A 360 -21.39 -0.25 -12.78
C SER A 360 -21.01 -1.52 -13.54
N VAL A 361 -20.41 -1.34 -14.72
CA VAL A 361 -19.80 -2.42 -15.50
C VAL A 361 -18.71 -3.12 -14.67
N MET A 362 -17.94 -2.34 -13.90
CA MET A 362 -16.88 -2.87 -13.07
C MET A 362 -17.40 -3.76 -11.95
N PHE A 363 -18.49 -3.35 -11.30
CA PHE A 363 -19.15 -4.18 -10.29
C PHE A 363 -19.58 -5.54 -10.86
N VAL A 364 -20.24 -5.54 -12.01
CA VAL A 364 -20.68 -6.79 -12.67
C VAL A 364 -19.49 -7.70 -12.99
N GLN A 365 -18.40 -7.13 -13.51
CA GLN A 365 -17.17 -7.89 -13.80
C GLN A 365 -16.53 -8.48 -12.56
N SER A 366 -16.47 -7.72 -11.46
CA SER A 366 -15.89 -8.19 -10.20
C SER A 366 -16.71 -9.33 -9.60
N ILE A 367 -18.05 -9.20 -9.57
CA ILE A 367 -18.95 -10.26 -9.09
C ILE A 367 -18.85 -11.51 -9.97
N ALA A 368 -18.84 -11.36 -11.30
CA ALA A 368 -18.75 -12.49 -12.20
C ALA A 368 -17.39 -13.21 -12.18
N LYS A 369 -16.35 -12.63 -11.59
CA LYS A 369 -15.05 -13.27 -11.38
C LYS A 369 -14.89 -13.85 -9.97
N PHE A 370 -15.75 -13.46 -9.04
CA PHE A 370 -15.67 -13.89 -7.65
C PHE A 370 -16.36 -15.24 -7.46
N GLY A 371 -15.59 -16.31 -7.26
CA GLY A 371 -16.10 -17.68 -7.25
C GLY A 371 -17.18 -17.96 -6.18
N SER A 372 -17.20 -17.20 -5.09
CA SER A 372 -18.20 -17.31 -4.02
C SER A 372 -19.43 -16.41 -4.23
N SER A 373 -19.62 -15.86 -5.44
CA SER A 373 -20.77 -15.00 -5.74
C SER A 373 -22.11 -15.75 -5.55
N PRO A 374 -23.04 -15.19 -4.77
CA PRO A 374 -24.34 -15.82 -4.51
C PRO A 374 -25.20 -15.93 -5.78
N PRO A 375 -25.92 -17.05 -5.96
CA PRO A 375 -26.80 -17.25 -7.11
C PRO A 375 -27.86 -16.16 -7.28
N SER A 376 -28.43 -15.67 -6.17
CA SER A 376 -29.47 -14.62 -6.18
C SER A 376 -28.93 -13.27 -6.67
N LEU A 377 -27.69 -12.91 -6.31
CA LEU A 377 -27.03 -11.71 -6.81
C LEU A 377 -26.75 -11.80 -8.30
N LEU A 378 -26.25 -12.95 -8.76
CA LEU A 378 -26.01 -13.20 -10.18
C LEU A 378 -27.30 -13.09 -11.02
N ALA A 379 -28.38 -13.69 -10.54
CA ALA A 379 -29.70 -13.57 -11.17
C ALA A 379 -30.22 -12.12 -11.17
N HIS A 380 -30.01 -11.38 -10.08
CA HIS A 380 -30.37 -9.97 -10.00
C HIS A 380 -29.60 -9.12 -11.03
N LEU A 381 -28.27 -9.32 -11.15
CA LEU A 381 -27.45 -8.61 -12.14
C LEU A 381 -27.88 -8.90 -13.58
N MET A 382 -28.28 -10.14 -13.89
CA MET A 382 -28.78 -10.51 -15.22
C MET A 382 -30.08 -9.79 -15.61
N LYS A 383 -30.89 -9.36 -14.63
CA LYS A 383 -32.13 -8.60 -14.86
C LYS A 383 -31.86 -7.14 -15.19
N GLN A 384 -30.66 -6.62 -14.88
CA GLN A 384 -30.34 -5.22 -15.06
C GLN A 384 -30.39 -4.80 -16.54
N PRO A 385 -31.04 -3.67 -16.90
CA PRO A 385 -31.25 -3.28 -18.29
C PRO A 385 -29.95 -3.15 -19.10
N PHE A 386 -28.89 -2.58 -18.52
CA PHE A 386 -27.61 -2.39 -19.20
C PHE A 386 -26.85 -3.71 -19.40
N VAL A 387 -26.96 -4.66 -18.45
CA VAL A 387 -26.43 -6.02 -18.61
C VAL A 387 -27.18 -6.72 -19.73
N ARG A 388 -28.52 -6.59 -19.78
CA ARG A 388 -29.34 -7.16 -20.85
C ARG A 388 -29.00 -6.61 -22.24
N LYS A 389 -28.48 -5.39 -22.33
CA LYS A 389 -28.04 -4.78 -23.59
C LYS A 389 -26.57 -5.07 -23.95
N SER A 390 -25.79 -5.62 -23.02
CA SER A 390 -24.35 -5.88 -23.19
C SER A 390 -24.05 -7.37 -23.33
N PRO A 391 -23.84 -7.89 -24.57
CA PRO A 391 -23.49 -9.29 -24.78
C PRO A 391 -22.25 -9.78 -24.00
N PRO A 392 -21.15 -8.99 -23.88
CA PRO A 392 -19.99 -9.41 -23.10
C PRO A 392 -20.30 -9.66 -21.62
N LEU A 393 -21.11 -8.80 -20.99
CA LEU A 393 -21.46 -8.95 -19.58
C LEU A 393 -22.37 -10.15 -19.34
N LYS A 394 -23.35 -10.36 -20.22
CA LYS A 394 -24.19 -11.57 -20.18
C LYS A 394 -23.35 -12.83 -20.27
N LYS A 395 -22.46 -12.91 -21.26
CA LYS A 395 -21.62 -14.10 -21.49
C LYS A 395 -20.79 -14.44 -20.26
N MET A 396 -20.19 -13.42 -19.62
CA MET A 396 -19.39 -13.58 -18.42
C MET A 396 -20.24 -14.05 -17.21
N LEU A 397 -21.43 -13.48 -17.00
CA LEU A 397 -22.33 -13.91 -15.94
C LEU A 397 -22.85 -15.34 -16.15
N LEU A 398 -23.28 -15.68 -17.37
CA LEU A 398 -23.79 -17.02 -17.71
C LEU A 398 -22.72 -18.11 -17.58
N ALA A 399 -21.45 -17.76 -17.80
CA ALA A 399 -20.31 -18.65 -17.58
C ALA A 399 -20.01 -18.91 -16.08
N HIS A 400 -20.62 -18.15 -15.17
CA HIS A 400 -20.36 -18.32 -13.74
C HIS A 400 -20.86 -19.69 -13.22
N PRO A 401 -20.07 -20.42 -12.39
CA PRO A 401 -20.47 -21.71 -11.85
C PRO A 401 -21.78 -21.66 -11.06
N ASN A 402 -21.94 -20.65 -10.20
CA ASN A 402 -23.12 -20.47 -9.32
C ASN A 402 -24.33 -19.82 -10.01
N MET A 403 -24.32 -19.61 -11.33
CA MET A 403 -25.45 -18.99 -12.02
C MET A 403 -26.67 -19.95 -12.03
N PRO A 404 -27.85 -19.53 -11.54
CA PRO A 404 -29.05 -20.36 -11.52
C PRO A 404 -29.47 -20.90 -12.89
N GLY A 405 -29.91 -22.16 -12.93
CA GLY A 405 -30.24 -22.86 -14.19
C GLY A 405 -31.48 -22.31 -14.90
N ASP A 406 -32.46 -21.77 -14.16
CA ASP A 406 -33.63 -21.07 -14.69
C ASP A 406 -33.24 -19.80 -15.44
N VAL A 407 -32.27 -19.04 -14.94
CA VAL A 407 -31.73 -17.86 -15.62
C VAL A 407 -30.97 -18.28 -16.89
N LYS A 408 -30.20 -19.38 -16.84
CA LYS A 408 -29.51 -19.91 -18.04
C LYS A 408 -30.46 -20.36 -19.14
N ARG A 409 -31.64 -20.86 -18.79
CA ARG A 409 -32.66 -21.33 -19.74
C ARG A 409 -33.54 -20.22 -20.32
N SER A 410 -33.58 -19.05 -19.69
CA SER A 410 -34.46 -17.93 -20.08
C SER A 410 -33.77 -16.85 -20.93
N VAL A 411 -32.46 -16.99 -21.17
CA VAL A 411 -31.67 -16.18 -22.11
C VAL A 411 -31.55 -16.92 -23.42
#